data_AF-A0A9Y1Z5S8-F1
#
_entry.id   AF-A0A9Y1Z5S8-F1
#
_cell.length_a   1.000
_cell.length_b   1.000
_cell.length_c   1.000
_cell.angle_alpha   90.00
_cell.angle_beta   90.00
_cell.angle_gamma   90.00
#
_symmetry.space_group_name_H-M   'P 1'
#
loop_
_entity.id
_entity.type
_entity.pdbx_description
1 polymer ?
#
loop_
_entity_poly.entity_id
_entity_poly.type
_entity_poly.pdbx_seq_one_letter_code
_entity_poly.pdbx_strand_id
1 'polypeptide(L)'
;MDDPRLSRRQLLAGVGSVASVATVSGLAAGARQTATLHVRIYPGPTPENVRTVRGWSWAHLESAIAVSRALDTLAREAERRTALEGVDVRLEPASPVSLEVGRDAQETILDAFRERLRERNAITGECCHLLLWWDPLNYDLGYGGVRWPNSHVGKDADEGSQTVANVGATEAWDSRAVTRNMAIHETLHTFLAPDVVDDVIDSRCDHDLGSATRVGETLRISPIATAYAGPDRIGGGTQFHGTGCYDHDSFYRHDGYDGVNRWEYTTTLSEGVREGVARYLERYLATD
;
A
#
# COMPACT_ATOMS: atom_id res chain seq x y z
N MET A 1 -29.85 14.04 -10.57
CA MET A 1 -29.16 15.35 -10.46
C MET A 1 -28.98 15.54 -8.99
N ASP A 2 -27.94 14.92 -8.44
CA ASP A 2 -27.89 14.53 -7.03
C ASP A 2 -26.77 15.27 -6.31
N ASP A 3 -27.14 15.66 -5.09
CA ASP A 3 -26.61 16.75 -4.26
C ASP A 3 -25.14 16.54 -3.80
N PRO A 4 -24.22 17.49 -4.05
CA PRO A 4 -22.81 17.41 -3.62
C PRO A 4 -22.58 17.74 -2.13
N ARG A 5 -23.62 17.69 -1.29
CA ARG A 5 -23.54 17.99 0.16
C ARG A 5 -23.27 16.79 1.07
N LEU A 6 -22.76 15.68 0.54
CA LEU A 6 -21.93 14.74 1.30
C LEU A 6 -20.57 15.40 1.61
N SER A 7 -20.63 16.51 2.36
CA SER A 7 -19.60 17.55 2.45
C SER A 7 -19.05 17.62 3.87
N ARG A 8 -17.73 17.41 3.98
CA ARG A 8 -16.83 17.70 5.12
C ARG A 8 -17.03 16.95 6.44
N ARG A 9 -18.24 16.65 6.90
CA ARG A 9 -18.45 16.12 8.28
C ARG A 9 -18.03 14.65 8.47
N GLN A 10 -18.20 13.79 7.47
CA GLN A 10 -17.72 12.40 7.54
C GLN A 10 -16.20 12.29 7.35
N LEU A 11 -15.56 13.26 6.68
CA LEU A 11 -14.12 13.28 6.40
C LEU A 11 -13.28 13.78 7.58
N LEU A 12 -13.85 14.58 8.49
CA LEU A 12 -13.17 15.07 9.70
C LEU A 12 -13.39 14.18 10.93
N ALA A 13 -14.40 13.30 10.92
CA ALA A 13 -14.60 12.31 11.96
C ALA A 13 -13.63 11.12 11.85
N GLY A 14 -13.11 10.83 10.66
CA GLY A 14 -12.20 9.69 10.41
C GLY A 14 -10.73 9.88 10.85
N VAL A 15 -10.36 11.06 11.38
CA VAL A 15 -9.03 11.31 11.97
C VAL A 15 -9.06 11.22 13.51
N GLY A 16 -10.24 10.93 14.08
CA GLY A 16 -10.38 10.48 15.47
C GLY A 16 -10.57 8.98 15.48
N SER A 17 -9.63 8.25 16.08
CA SER A 17 -9.61 6.82 16.38
C SER A 17 -10.88 6.03 16.02
N VAL A 18 -10.85 5.33 14.88
CA VAL A 18 -11.80 4.24 14.64
C VAL A 18 -11.27 3.02 15.41
N ALA A 19 -11.61 2.93 16.70
CA ALA A 19 -11.46 1.69 17.45
C ALA A 19 -12.69 0.83 17.12
N SER A 20 -12.50 -0.20 16.29
CA SER A 20 -13.51 -1.23 16.08
C SER A 20 -13.61 -2.06 17.36
N VAL A 21 -14.78 -2.05 18.01
CA VAL A 21 -15.08 -2.93 19.15
C VAL A 21 -15.71 -4.21 18.60
N ALA A 22 -14.96 -5.31 18.55
CA ALA A 22 -15.49 -6.61 18.17
C ALA A 22 -16.33 -7.20 19.32
N THR A 23 -17.50 -7.75 18.98
CA THR A 23 -18.38 -8.46 19.91
C THR A 23 -17.99 -9.94 19.91
N VAL A 24 -17.37 -10.42 21.00
CA VAL A 24 -16.99 -11.82 21.15
C VAL A 24 -18.24 -12.66 21.45
N SER A 25 -18.69 -13.44 20.45
CA SER A 25 -19.62 -14.55 20.70
C SER A 25 -18.80 -15.82 20.86
N GLY A 26 -18.66 -16.28 22.10
CA GLY A 26 -17.87 -17.46 22.43
C GLY A 26 -18.51 -18.75 21.92
N LEU A 27 -17.66 -19.71 21.53
CA LEU A 27 -17.85 -21.16 21.69
C LEU A 27 -16.63 -21.94 21.18
N ALA A 28 -16.04 -22.75 22.07
CA ALA A 28 -15.00 -23.79 21.91
C ALA A 28 -13.51 -23.36 21.93
N ALA A 29 -12.80 -23.84 22.96
CA ALA A 29 -11.40 -23.63 23.25
C ALA A 29 -10.50 -24.66 22.52
N GLY A 30 -9.99 -24.27 21.35
CA GLY A 30 -8.64 -24.59 20.89
C GLY A 30 -7.81 -23.29 20.94
N ALA A 31 -6.48 -23.33 20.83
CA ALA A 31 -5.71 -22.09 20.62
C ALA A 31 -6.21 -21.45 19.31
N ARG A 32 -6.63 -20.18 19.37
CA ARG A 32 -7.38 -19.50 18.31
C ARG A 32 -6.44 -18.55 17.62
N GLN A 33 -5.96 -18.92 16.43
CA GLN A 33 -5.00 -18.09 15.75
C GLN A 33 -5.66 -16.83 15.17
N THR A 34 -5.16 -15.67 15.58
CA THR A 34 -5.57 -14.36 15.07
C THR A 34 -4.39 -13.68 14.38
N ALA A 35 -4.64 -12.71 13.51
CA ALA A 35 -3.58 -11.87 12.94
C ALA A 35 -3.99 -10.39 12.96
N THR A 36 -3.02 -9.48 12.91
CA THR A 36 -3.26 -8.03 12.78
C THR A 36 -2.55 -7.46 11.57
N LEU A 37 -3.29 -6.75 10.71
CA LEU A 37 -2.77 -5.86 9.68
C LEU A 37 -2.65 -4.46 10.27
N HIS A 38 -1.44 -4.09 10.71
CA HIS A 38 -1.19 -2.78 11.32
C HIS A 38 -0.37 -1.89 10.39
N VAL A 39 -0.96 -0.75 10.01
CA VAL A 39 -0.31 0.28 9.21
C VAL A 39 -0.43 1.63 9.90
N ARG A 40 0.68 2.32 10.06
CA ARG A 40 0.72 3.71 10.53
C ARG A 40 1.16 4.62 9.39
N ILE A 41 0.33 5.60 9.04
CA ILE A 41 0.51 6.46 7.86
C ILE A 41 0.95 7.86 8.27
N TYR A 42 2.02 8.34 7.65
CA TYR A 42 2.62 9.63 7.92
C TYR A 42 2.54 10.51 6.67
N PRO A 43 1.94 11.71 6.75
CA PRO A 43 2.02 12.65 5.65
C PRO A 43 3.41 13.30 5.67
N GLY A 44 4.08 13.23 4.52
CA GLY A 44 5.33 13.93 4.27
C GLY A 44 5.11 15.43 4.07
N PRO A 45 6.21 16.19 3.92
CA PRO A 45 6.15 17.62 3.64
C PRO A 45 5.45 17.86 2.30
N THR A 46 4.62 18.91 2.22
CA THR A 46 3.97 19.34 0.97
C THR A 46 4.38 20.77 0.64
N PRO A 47 4.47 21.14 -0.65
CA PRO A 47 4.68 22.52 -1.07
C PRO A 47 3.64 23.48 -0.49
N GLU A 48 4.02 24.75 -0.28
CA GLU A 48 3.14 25.77 0.32
C GLU A 48 1.86 26.02 -0.50
N ASN A 49 1.90 25.79 -1.82
CA ASN A 49 0.75 25.92 -2.71
C ASN A 49 -0.22 24.74 -2.62
N VAL A 50 0.13 23.65 -1.91
CA VAL A 50 -0.76 22.52 -1.66
C VAL A 50 -1.49 22.76 -0.35
N ARG A 51 -2.81 22.87 -0.44
CA ARG A 51 -3.64 23.06 0.75
C ARG A 51 -3.60 21.81 1.63
N THR A 52 -3.25 22.01 2.90
CA THR A 52 -3.29 20.97 3.92
C THR A 52 -4.24 21.32 5.07
N VAL A 53 -4.68 20.29 5.78
CA VAL A 53 -5.36 20.41 7.07
C VAL A 53 -4.58 19.57 8.07
N ARG A 54 -3.98 20.20 9.09
CA ARG A 54 -3.09 19.52 10.05
C ARG A 54 -1.95 18.73 9.37
N GLY A 55 -1.42 19.27 8.26
CA GLY A 55 -0.36 18.66 7.45
C GLY A 55 -0.80 17.55 6.49
N TRP A 56 -2.10 17.22 6.43
CA TRP A 56 -2.64 16.28 5.46
C TRP A 56 -3.18 17.01 4.23
N SER A 57 -2.63 16.70 3.05
CA SER A 57 -3.22 17.10 1.77
C SER A 57 -4.40 16.20 1.40
N TRP A 58 -5.14 16.56 0.35
CA TRP A 58 -6.20 15.70 -0.18
C TRP A 58 -5.66 14.38 -0.75
N ALA A 59 -4.50 14.40 -1.41
CA ALA A 59 -3.83 13.20 -1.88
C ALA A 59 -3.43 12.27 -0.73
N HIS A 60 -2.93 12.83 0.39
CA HIS A 60 -2.61 12.05 1.59
C HIS A 60 -3.85 11.31 2.12
N LEU A 61 -4.97 12.03 2.23
CA LEU A 61 -6.20 11.48 2.78
C LEU A 61 -6.84 10.43 1.85
N GLU A 62 -6.90 10.69 0.55
CA GLU A 62 -7.43 9.72 -0.42
C GLU A 62 -6.57 8.44 -0.48
N SER A 63 -5.25 8.59 -0.35
CA SER A 63 -4.31 7.46 -0.28
C SER A 63 -4.51 6.65 1.00
N ALA A 64 -4.59 7.31 2.16
CA ALA A 64 -4.85 6.62 3.43
C ALA A 64 -6.19 5.86 3.43
N ILE A 65 -7.24 6.46 2.85
CA ILE A 65 -8.55 5.80 2.69
C ILE A 65 -8.44 4.59 1.74
N ALA A 66 -7.66 4.71 0.67
CA ALA A 66 -7.46 3.60 -0.28
C ALA A 66 -6.72 2.43 0.39
N VAL A 67 -5.66 2.71 1.14
CA VAL A 67 -4.94 1.72 1.95
C VAL A 67 -5.88 1.05 2.96
N SER A 68 -6.67 1.83 3.73
CA SER A 68 -7.66 1.28 4.67
C SER A 68 -8.58 0.26 4.02
N ARG A 69 -9.16 0.60 2.86
CA ARG A 69 -10.11 -0.27 2.15
C ARG A 69 -9.44 -1.52 1.58
N ALA A 70 -8.17 -1.41 1.17
CA ALA A 70 -7.39 -2.55 0.73
C ALA A 70 -7.13 -3.51 1.90
N LEU A 71 -6.69 -3.00 3.06
CA LEU A 71 -6.48 -3.81 4.26
C LEU A 71 -7.77 -4.51 4.74
N ASP A 72 -8.89 -3.78 4.78
CA ASP A 72 -10.21 -4.36 5.09
C ASP A 72 -10.59 -5.49 4.14
N THR A 73 -10.23 -5.37 2.87
CA THR A 73 -10.49 -6.41 1.87
C THR A 73 -9.60 -7.62 2.09
N LEU A 74 -8.31 -7.40 2.38
CA LEU A 74 -7.34 -8.45 2.69
C LEU A 74 -7.72 -9.23 3.95
N ALA A 75 -8.10 -8.55 5.03
CA ALA A 75 -8.55 -9.18 6.27
C ALA A 75 -9.74 -10.13 6.01
N ARG A 76 -10.79 -9.64 5.34
CA ARG A 76 -11.96 -10.46 4.99
C ARG A 76 -11.62 -11.63 4.07
N GLU A 77 -10.67 -11.47 3.15
CA GLU A 77 -10.24 -12.54 2.25
C GLU A 77 -9.41 -13.58 2.98
N ALA A 78 -8.52 -13.16 3.88
CA ALA A 78 -7.74 -14.05 4.72
C ALA A 78 -8.66 -14.89 5.61
N GLU A 79 -9.62 -14.30 6.32
CA GLU A 79 -10.62 -15.03 7.13
C GLU A 79 -11.41 -16.08 6.32
N ARG A 80 -11.58 -15.88 5.00
CA ARG A 80 -12.24 -16.86 4.13
C ARG A 80 -11.33 -17.98 3.64
N ARG A 81 -10.03 -17.72 3.56
CA ARG A 81 -9.05 -18.58 2.88
C ARG A 81 -8.17 -19.37 3.84
N THR A 82 -8.07 -18.89 5.08
CA THR A 82 -7.12 -19.36 6.08
C THR A 82 -7.84 -20.02 7.24
N ALA A 83 -7.08 -20.66 8.12
CA ALA A 83 -7.58 -21.16 9.39
C ALA A 83 -7.65 -20.08 10.50
N LEU A 84 -7.33 -18.82 10.17
CA LEU A 84 -7.39 -17.72 11.13
C LEU A 84 -8.82 -17.49 11.60
N GLU A 85 -9.01 -17.35 12.91
CA GLU A 85 -10.34 -17.08 13.48
C GLU A 85 -10.77 -15.63 13.33
N GLY A 86 -9.82 -14.73 13.10
CA GLY A 86 -10.08 -13.32 12.88
C GLY A 86 -8.83 -12.56 12.46
N VAL A 87 -9.02 -11.54 11.62
CA VAL A 87 -7.95 -10.63 11.20
C VAL A 87 -8.33 -9.20 11.52
N ASP A 88 -7.64 -8.61 12.50
CA ASP A 88 -7.83 -7.23 12.90
C ASP A 88 -7.12 -6.27 11.93
N VAL A 89 -7.79 -5.18 11.58
CA VAL A 89 -7.18 -4.09 10.79
C VAL A 89 -6.98 -2.89 11.69
N ARG A 90 -5.73 -2.46 11.84
CA ARG A 90 -5.34 -1.27 12.60
C ARG A 90 -4.70 -0.25 11.68
N LEU A 91 -5.42 0.84 11.42
CA LEU A 91 -4.91 1.96 10.64
C LEU A 91 -4.72 3.19 11.52
N GLU A 92 -3.50 3.69 11.61
CA GLU A 92 -3.16 4.82 12.48
C GLU A 92 -2.68 6.02 11.67
N PRO A 93 -3.48 7.10 11.54
CA PRO A 93 -2.97 8.35 11.01
C PRO A 93 -2.02 8.99 12.02
N ALA A 94 -0.79 9.25 11.60
CA ALA A 94 0.23 9.88 12.43
C ALA A 94 0.35 11.38 12.16
N SER A 95 1.00 12.08 13.10
CA SER A 95 1.42 13.46 12.91
C SER A 95 2.42 13.57 11.75
N PRO A 96 2.37 14.66 10.97
CA PRO A 96 3.30 14.90 9.87
C PRO A 96 4.76 14.72 10.27
N VAL A 97 5.54 14.25 9.30
CA VAL A 97 6.98 14.06 9.45
C VAL A 97 7.69 15.05 8.56
N SER A 98 8.64 15.77 9.16
CA SER A 98 9.59 16.61 8.44
C SER A 98 10.93 15.89 8.42
N LEU A 99 11.45 15.64 7.23
CA LEU A 99 12.76 15.05 7.00
C LEU A 99 13.68 16.15 6.46
N GLU A 100 14.89 16.24 6.98
CA GLU A 100 15.93 17.13 6.45
C GLU A 100 16.68 16.39 5.34
N VAL A 101 15.95 16.04 4.29
CA VAL A 101 16.46 15.35 3.10
C VAL A 101 16.12 16.20 1.87
N GLY A 102 17.05 16.26 0.93
CA GLY A 102 16.85 16.92 -0.36
C GLY A 102 16.13 16.00 -1.34
N ARG A 103 16.49 16.12 -2.62
CA ARG A 103 16.14 15.12 -3.65
C ARG A 103 17.10 13.95 -3.54
N ASP A 104 17.01 13.25 -2.42
CA ASP A 104 17.86 12.11 -2.15
C ASP A 104 17.21 10.82 -2.67
N ALA A 105 18.04 9.78 -2.83
CA ALA A 105 17.59 8.44 -3.18
C ALA A 105 16.70 7.82 -2.10
N GLN A 106 15.92 6.81 -2.49
CA GLN A 106 15.00 6.07 -1.63
C GLN A 106 15.61 5.65 -0.28
N GLU A 107 16.82 5.08 -0.29
CA GLU A 107 17.49 4.61 0.93
C GLU A 107 17.70 5.73 1.95
N THR A 108 18.20 6.89 1.51
CA THR A 108 18.42 8.06 2.37
C THR A 108 17.12 8.57 2.99
N ILE A 109 16.02 8.60 2.21
CA ILE A 109 14.70 9.04 2.69
C ILE A 109 14.19 8.07 3.76
N LEU A 110 14.28 6.76 3.51
CA LEU A 110 13.80 5.73 4.44
C LEU A 110 14.65 5.67 5.72
N ASP A 111 15.96 5.85 5.64
CA ASP A 111 16.83 5.93 6.82
C ASP A 111 16.56 7.18 7.64
N ALA A 112 16.39 8.36 7.02
CA ALA A 112 16.00 9.58 7.73
C ALA A 112 14.61 9.44 8.38
N PHE A 113 13.68 8.77 7.69
CA PHE A 113 12.37 8.47 8.24
C PHE A 113 12.46 7.55 9.45
N ARG A 114 13.27 6.49 9.39
CA ARG A 114 13.55 5.58 10.50
C ARG A 114 14.08 6.31 11.72
N GLU A 115 15.10 7.15 11.55
CA GLU A 115 15.64 7.95 12.65
C GLU A 115 14.56 8.83 13.30
N ARG A 116 13.71 9.46 12.49
CA ARG A 116 12.60 10.26 13.01
C ARG A 116 11.58 9.42 13.80
N LEU A 117 11.33 8.19 13.38
CA LEU A 117 10.43 7.28 14.10
C LEU A 117 11.04 6.81 15.43
N ARG A 118 12.36 6.56 15.46
CA ARG A 118 13.11 6.25 16.68
C ARG A 118 13.05 7.40 17.68
N GLU A 119 13.31 8.62 17.24
CA GLU A 119 13.20 9.84 18.07
C GLU A 119 11.81 9.99 18.70
N ARG A 120 10.76 9.54 18.00
CA ARG A 120 9.38 9.57 18.47
C ARG A 120 8.98 8.35 19.32
N ASN A 121 9.88 7.39 19.54
CA ASN A 121 9.58 6.08 20.13
C ASN A 121 8.37 5.41 19.47
N ALA A 122 8.26 5.54 18.14
CA ALA A 122 7.09 5.15 17.38
C ALA A 122 7.23 3.78 16.70
N ILE A 123 8.44 3.23 16.64
CA ILE A 123 8.77 1.99 15.95
C ILE A 123 8.27 0.78 16.73
N THR A 124 7.60 -0.15 16.04
CA THR A 124 7.18 -1.45 16.59
C THR A 124 7.30 -2.54 15.53
N GLY A 125 7.72 -3.74 15.92
CA GLY A 125 7.94 -4.89 15.04
C GLY A 125 6.77 -5.32 14.14
N GLU A 126 5.56 -5.16 14.65
CA GLU A 126 4.33 -5.63 14.00
C GLU A 126 3.64 -4.53 13.18
N CYS A 127 4.34 -3.46 12.79
CA CYS A 127 3.76 -2.32 12.08
C CYS A 127 4.46 -2.04 10.74
N CYS A 128 3.67 -1.74 9.72
CA CYS A 128 4.14 -1.05 8.52
C CYS A 128 4.03 0.46 8.71
N HIS A 129 5.16 1.16 8.63
CA HIS A 129 5.23 2.62 8.64
C HIS A 129 5.26 3.15 7.19
N LEU A 130 4.13 3.70 6.73
CA LEU A 130 3.98 4.26 5.39
C LEU A 130 4.18 5.77 5.40
N LEU A 131 5.21 6.25 4.69
CA LEU A 131 5.42 7.67 4.40
C LEU A 131 4.78 8.04 3.07
N LEU A 132 3.79 8.95 3.09
CA LEU A 132 3.22 9.54 1.88
C LEU A 132 4.04 10.78 1.52
N TRP A 133 5.02 10.61 0.63
CA TRP A 133 5.98 11.64 0.25
C TRP A 133 5.47 12.51 -0.89
N TRP A 134 5.75 13.81 -0.83
CA TRP A 134 5.45 14.73 -1.92
C TRP A 134 6.73 15.32 -2.48
N ASP A 135 7.28 14.68 -3.51
CA ASP A 135 8.30 15.31 -4.34
C ASP A 135 8.15 14.87 -5.80
N PRO A 136 7.39 15.65 -6.61
CA PRO A 136 7.12 15.27 -7.99
C PRO A 136 8.36 15.25 -8.87
N LEU A 137 9.49 15.83 -8.43
CA LEU A 137 10.70 15.94 -9.26
C LEU A 137 11.86 15.10 -8.70
N ASN A 138 11.59 14.22 -7.73
CA ASN A 138 12.57 13.27 -7.22
C ASN A 138 12.54 11.98 -8.03
N TYR A 139 13.28 11.97 -9.14
CA TYR A 139 13.46 10.80 -10.00
C TYR A 139 14.25 9.68 -9.31
N ASP A 140 15.09 10.00 -8.32
CA ASP A 140 15.91 9.03 -7.57
C ASP A 140 15.07 8.24 -6.54
N LEU A 141 13.97 8.82 -6.06
CA LEU A 141 12.94 8.10 -5.31
C LEU A 141 11.99 7.33 -6.24
N GLY A 142 11.76 7.82 -7.46
CA GLY A 142 10.72 7.32 -8.33
C GLY A 142 9.34 7.41 -7.69
N TYR A 143 8.56 6.33 -7.76
CA TYR A 143 7.22 6.27 -7.16
C TYR A 143 7.18 5.77 -5.73
N GLY A 144 8.28 5.23 -5.21
CA GLY A 144 8.30 4.68 -3.86
C GLY A 144 9.26 3.51 -3.72
N GLY A 145 9.18 2.89 -2.54
CA GLY A 145 9.84 1.63 -2.27
C GLY A 145 9.89 1.30 -0.78
N VAL A 146 10.31 0.06 -0.51
CA VAL A 146 10.51 -0.46 0.85
C VAL A 146 11.97 -0.43 1.28
N ARG A 147 12.18 -0.44 2.59
CA ARG A 147 13.53 -0.48 3.17
C ARG A 147 14.04 -1.92 3.26
N TRP A 148 15.03 -2.29 2.46
CA TRP A 148 15.73 -3.58 2.62
C TRP A 148 16.80 -3.53 3.73
N PRO A 149 17.07 -4.63 4.46
CA PRO A 149 16.40 -5.93 4.40
C PRO A 149 15.13 -6.04 5.27
N ASN A 150 14.72 -4.97 5.95
CA ASN A 150 13.55 -4.96 6.84
C ASN A 150 12.29 -4.57 6.08
N SER A 151 12.06 -5.21 4.93
CA SER A 151 10.94 -4.88 4.04
C SER A 151 9.61 -5.41 4.55
N HIS A 152 9.59 -6.32 5.53
CA HIS A 152 8.40 -7.10 5.90
C HIS A 152 8.02 -6.95 7.37
N VAL A 153 6.71 -6.98 7.66
CA VAL A 153 6.15 -6.88 9.02
C VAL A 153 6.07 -8.27 9.65
N GLY A 154 6.65 -8.50 10.82
CA GLY A 154 6.62 -9.83 11.44
C GLY A 154 7.07 -9.83 12.88
N LYS A 155 6.75 -10.92 13.59
CA LYS A 155 7.12 -11.09 15.01
C LYS A 155 8.63 -11.07 15.26
N ASP A 156 9.40 -11.49 14.26
CA ASP A 156 10.86 -11.51 14.32
C ASP A 156 11.49 -10.18 13.86
N ALA A 157 10.68 -9.19 13.46
CA ALA A 157 11.16 -7.87 13.08
C ALA A 157 11.23 -6.99 14.33
N ASP A 158 12.42 -6.56 14.75
CA ASP A 158 12.56 -5.67 15.92
C ASP A 158 11.95 -4.27 15.69
N GLU A 159 11.93 -3.81 14.43
CA GLU A 159 11.64 -2.42 14.08
C GLU A 159 10.53 -2.22 13.03
N GLY A 160 9.79 -3.28 12.72
CA GLY A 160 8.73 -3.26 11.71
C GLY A 160 9.24 -2.96 10.32
N SER A 161 8.30 -2.73 9.40
CA SER A 161 8.61 -2.39 8.01
C SER A 161 8.41 -0.91 7.75
N GLN A 162 9.21 -0.36 6.84
CA GLN A 162 9.15 1.03 6.41
C GLN A 162 9.04 1.08 4.90
N THR A 163 8.10 1.90 4.45
CA THR A 163 7.81 2.07 3.03
C THR A 163 7.46 3.52 2.73
N VAL A 164 7.74 3.96 1.51
CA VAL A 164 7.45 5.31 1.04
C VAL A 164 6.70 5.23 -0.27
N ALA A 165 5.62 6.01 -0.39
CA ALA A 165 4.92 6.23 -1.64
C ALA A 165 5.04 7.71 -2.04
N ASN A 166 5.64 7.99 -3.19
CA ASN A 166 5.78 9.35 -3.73
C ASN A 166 4.47 9.80 -4.39
N VAL A 167 3.49 10.11 -3.55
CA VAL A 167 2.18 10.61 -3.98
C VAL A 167 2.28 11.96 -4.71
N GLY A 168 3.34 12.73 -4.47
CA GLY A 168 3.61 13.96 -5.22
C GLY A 168 3.89 13.69 -6.69
N ALA A 169 4.71 12.68 -6.99
CA ALA A 169 5.00 12.27 -8.36
C ALA A 169 3.75 11.76 -9.09
N THR A 170 2.99 10.86 -8.48
CA THR A 170 1.77 10.32 -9.12
C THR A 170 0.67 11.37 -9.30
N GLU A 171 0.54 12.34 -8.38
CA GLU A 171 -0.41 13.45 -8.54
C GLU A 171 0.02 14.43 -9.65
N ALA A 172 1.32 14.64 -9.85
CA ALA A 172 1.83 15.59 -10.83
C ALA A 172 1.89 15.02 -12.25
N TRP A 173 2.26 13.74 -12.38
CA TRP A 173 2.59 13.13 -13.67
C TRP A 173 1.56 12.12 -14.17
N ASP A 174 0.71 11.61 -13.27
CA ASP A 174 -0.22 10.51 -13.57
C ASP A 174 -1.67 10.90 -13.29
N SER A 175 -2.29 10.26 -12.29
CA SER A 175 -3.68 10.50 -11.91
C SER A 175 -3.93 10.10 -10.47
N ARG A 176 -5.01 10.61 -9.88
CA ARG A 176 -5.46 10.22 -8.54
C ARG A 176 -5.73 8.72 -8.38
N ALA A 177 -6.06 8.02 -9.47
CA ALA A 177 -6.21 6.58 -9.42
C ALA A 177 -4.85 5.89 -9.22
N VAL A 178 -3.83 6.34 -9.95
CA VAL A 178 -2.43 5.88 -9.79
C VAL A 178 -1.91 6.24 -8.40
N THR A 179 -2.16 7.46 -7.89
CA THR A 179 -1.76 7.86 -6.52
C THR A 179 -2.29 6.92 -5.44
N ARG A 180 -3.58 6.59 -5.50
CA ARG A 180 -4.20 5.63 -4.56
C ARG A 180 -3.60 4.24 -4.71
N ASN A 181 -3.38 3.80 -5.94
CA ASN A 181 -2.78 2.50 -6.22
C ASN A 181 -1.35 2.42 -5.71
N MET A 182 -0.55 3.48 -5.85
CA MET A 182 0.84 3.50 -5.39
C MET A 182 0.93 3.41 -3.87
N ALA A 183 0.07 4.12 -3.14
CA ALA A 183 0.03 3.97 -1.69
C ALA A 183 -0.33 2.53 -1.25
N ILE A 184 -1.24 1.87 -1.98
CA ILE A 184 -1.55 0.45 -1.74
C ILE A 184 -0.34 -0.43 -2.11
N HIS A 185 0.25 -0.22 -3.29
CA HIS A 185 1.41 -0.94 -3.82
C HIS A 185 2.55 -1.00 -2.81
N GLU A 186 2.97 0.17 -2.34
CA GLU A 186 4.09 0.30 -1.42
C GLU A 186 3.80 -0.30 -0.04
N THR A 187 2.53 -0.28 0.37
CA THR A 187 2.07 -0.99 1.58
C THR A 187 2.12 -2.50 1.39
N LEU A 188 1.72 -3.03 0.23
CA LEU A 188 1.63 -4.47 -0.03
C LEU A 188 2.98 -5.17 0.02
N HIS A 189 4.06 -4.51 -0.43
CA HIS A 189 5.43 -5.03 -0.29
C HIS A 189 5.78 -5.42 1.16
N THR A 190 5.13 -4.77 2.14
CA THR A 190 5.37 -5.04 3.57
C THR A 190 4.66 -6.28 4.11
N PHE A 191 3.72 -6.83 3.33
CA PHE A 191 2.91 -8.00 3.66
C PHE A 191 3.05 -9.12 2.62
N LEU A 192 4.15 -9.14 1.87
CA LEU A 192 4.45 -10.14 0.85
C LEU A 192 5.94 -10.53 0.95
N ALA A 193 6.23 -11.70 1.51
CA ALA A 193 7.59 -12.24 1.57
C ALA A 193 7.91 -13.05 0.30
N PRO A 194 9.16 -13.05 -0.20
CA PRO A 194 9.52 -13.73 -1.44
C PRO A 194 9.18 -15.22 -1.48
N ASP A 195 9.27 -15.94 -0.37
CA ASP A 195 8.90 -17.36 -0.27
C ASP A 195 7.39 -17.58 -0.39
N VAL A 196 6.58 -16.67 0.15
CA VAL A 196 5.12 -16.70 0.00
C VAL A 196 4.71 -16.40 -1.44
N VAL A 197 5.42 -15.47 -2.10
CA VAL A 197 5.18 -15.14 -3.51
C VAL A 197 5.52 -16.35 -4.39
N ASP A 198 6.67 -16.98 -4.16
CA ASP A 198 7.12 -18.20 -4.86
C ASP A 198 6.08 -19.32 -4.75
N ASP A 199 5.51 -19.52 -3.56
CA ASP A 199 4.47 -20.51 -3.30
C ASP A 199 3.14 -20.25 -4.06
N VAL A 200 2.89 -19.02 -4.53
CA VAL A 200 1.65 -18.63 -5.23
C VAL A 200 1.81 -18.62 -6.75
N ILE A 201 2.97 -18.17 -7.25
CA ILE A 201 3.19 -17.94 -8.69
C ILE A 201 4.49 -18.52 -9.25
N ASP A 202 5.26 -19.31 -8.49
CA ASP A 202 6.56 -19.88 -8.93
C ASP A 202 7.55 -18.79 -9.40
N SER A 203 7.44 -17.60 -8.79
CA SER A 203 8.28 -16.43 -9.00
C SER A 203 8.53 -15.75 -7.65
N ARG A 204 9.71 -15.15 -7.49
CA ARG A 204 10.05 -14.37 -6.29
C ARG A 204 9.68 -12.90 -6.41
N CYS A 205 9.21 -12.44 -7.57
CA CYS A 205 8.82 -11.04 -7.78
C CYS A 205 7.35 -10.86 -7.38
N ASP A 206 7.08 -10.05 -6.37
CA ASP A 206 5.71 -9.77 -5.91
C ASP A 206 4.88 -8.92 -6.88
N HIS A 207 5.53 -8.15 -7.77
CA HIS A 207 4.84 -7.42 -8.84
C HIS A 207 4.05 -8.36 -9.76
N ASP A 208 4.55 -9.58 -9.95
CA ASP A 208 3.90 -10.63 -10.74
C ASP A 208 2.58 -11.08 -10.10
N LEU A 209 2.32 -10.82 -8.81
CA LEU A 209 0.99 -11.06 -8.22
C LEU A 209 -0.08 -10.11 -8.77
N GLY A 210 0.32 -9.06 -9.49
CA GLY A 210 -0.55 -8.08 -10.09
C GLY A 210 -1.41 -8.63 -11.22
N SER A 211 -2.28 -7.76 -11.76
CA SER A 211 -3.15 -8.12 -12.86
C SER A 211 -3.38 -6.94 -13.80
N ALA A 212 -3.38 -7.26 -15.10
CA ALA A 212 -3.75 -6.41 -16.21
C ALA A 212 -4.85 -7.12 -17.01
N THR A 213 -6.11 -6.82 -16.69
CA THR A 213 -7.28 -7.56 -17.17
C THR A 213 -8.12 -6.75 -18.15
N ARG A 214 -8.60 -7.39 -19.21
CA ARG A 214 -9.33 -6.72 -20.28
C ARG A 214 -10.83 -6.67 -20.01
N VAL A 215 -11.41 -5.50 -20.21
CA VAL A 215 -12.86 -5.26 -20.20
C VAL A 215 -13.20 -4.42 -21.44
N GLY A 216 -13.62 -5.10 -22.52
CA GLY A 216 -13.77 -4.46 -23.83
C GLY A 216 -12.43 -3.94 -24.35
N GLU A 217 -12.37 -2.66 -24.71
CA GLU A 217 -11.14 -1.97 -25.17
C GLU A 217 -10.31 -1.36 -24.02
N THR A 218 -10.74 -1.57 -22.77
CA THR A 218 -10.07 -1.06 -21.57
C THR A 218 -9.26 -2.15 -20.90
N LEU A 219 -8.01 -1.83 -20.53
CA LEU A 219 -7.21 -2.66 -19.65
C LEU A 219 -7.26 -2.10 -18.23
N ARG A 220 -7.74 -2.93 -17.30
CA ARG A 220 -7.86 -2.60 -15.88
C ARG A 220 -6.65 -3.15 -15.12
N ILE A 221 -5.96 -2.24 -14.43
CA ILE A 221 -4.70 -2.49 -13.74
C ILE A 221 -4.90 -2.46 -12.23
N SER A 222 -4.51 -3.53 -11.55
CA SER A 222 -4.53 -3.62 -10.07
C SER A 222 -3.34 -2.89 -9.43
N PRO A 223 -3.38 -2.59 -8.12
CA PRO A 223 -2.34 -1.79 -7.44
C PRO A 223 -0.90 -2.29 -7.62
N ILE A 224 -0.62 -3.57 -7.39
CA ILE A 224 0.77 -4.08 -7.46
C ILE A 224 1.31 -4.13 -8.91
N ALA A 225 0.43 -4.16 -9.92
CA ALA A 225 0.81 -4.04 -11.33
C ALA A 225 0.92 -2.58 -11.81
N THR A 226 0.52 -1.60 -11.00
CA THR A 226 0.36 -0.20 -11.46
C THR A 226 1.66 0.42 -11.96
N ALA A 227 2.79 0.07 -11.35
CA ALA A 227 4.12 0.56 -11.76
C ALA A 227 4.73 -0.18 -12.96
N TYR A 228 4.09 -1.24 -13.44
CA TYR A 228 4.70 -2.19 -14.38
C TYR A 228 3.81 -2.49 -15.58
N ALA A 229 2.52 -2.16 -15.51
CA ALA A 229 1.59 -2.28 -16.60
C ALA A 229 1.33 -0.91 -17.23
N GLY A 230 1.56 -0.79 -18.54
CA GLY A 230 1.35 0.46 -19.26
C GLY A 230 2.29 0.61 -20.46
N PRO A 231 1.89 1.31 -21.53
CA PRO A 231 2.83 1.80 -22.51
C PRO A 231 3.74 2.87 -21.88
N ASP A 232 5.03 2.82 -22.22
CA ASP A 232 6.04 3.83 -21.88
C ASP A 232 5.75 5.15 -22.64
N ARG A 233 4.76 5.89 -22.13
CA ARG A 233 4.36 7.23 -22.61
C ARG A 233 3.67 8.02 -21.51
N ILE A 234 3.76 9.35 -21.60
CA ILE A 234 3.09 10.27 -20.68
C ILE A 234 1.58 9.95 -20.59
N GLY A 235 1.10 9.68 -19.37
CA GLY A 235 -0.30 9.35 -19.08
C GLY A 235 -0.74 7.94 -19.50
N GLY A 236 0.18 7.11 -20.01
CA GLY A 236 -0.06 5.72 -20.40
C GLY A 236 0.25 4.70 -19.31
N GLY A 237 1.08 5.07 -18.33
CA GLY A 237 1.63 4.25 -17.27
C GLY A 237 2.52 5.09 -16.36
N THR A 238 3.10 4.46 -15.35
CA THR A 238 4.13 5.05 -14.49
C THR A 238 5.38 5.42 -15.30
N GLN A 239 5.80 6.69 -15.25
CA GLN A 239 6.95 7.21 -16.01
C GLN A 239 8.31 6.95 -15.35
N PHE A 240 8.31 6.72 -14.04
CA PHE A 240 9.49 6.43 -13.23
C PHE A 240 9.42 4.99 -12.75
N HIS A 241 9.78 4.06 -13.62
CA HIS A 241 9.93 2.67 -13.20
C HIS A 241 11.14 2.57 -12.25
N GLY A 242 10.94 1.93 -11.09
CA GLY A 242 12.05 1.54 -10.23
C GLY A 242 12.96 0.53 -10.93
N THR A 243 14.08 0.19 -10.29
CA THR A 243 15.04 -0.81 -10.80
C THR A 243 14.57 -2.27 -10.65
N GLY A 244 13.32 -2.50 -10.21
CA GLY A 244 12.80 -3.82 -9.84
C GLY A 244 11.90 -4.44 -10.91
N CYS A 245 12.18 -5.70 -11.25
CA CYS A 245 11.44 -6.61 -12.14
C CYS A 245 11.25 -6.18 -13.61
N TYR A 246 11.74 -7.00 -14.53
CA TYR A 246 11.83 -6.68 -15.97
C TYR A 246 10.83 -7.44 -16.84
N ASP A 247 10.10 -8.42 -16.28
CA ASP A 247 9.13 -9.20 -17.05
C ASP A 247 7.71 -8.63 -16.90
N HIS A 248 7.36 -7.73 -17.82
CA HIS A 248 6.06 -7.06 -17.87
C HIS A 248 4.89 -7.98 -18.27
N ASP A 249 5.16 -9.24 -18.61
CA ASP A 249 4.15 -10.22 -19.03
C ASP A 249 3.87 -11.30 -17.96
N SER A 250 4.64 -11.34 -16.88
CA SER A 250 4.53 -12.37 -15.82
C SER A 250 3.44 -12.12 -14.77
N PHE A 251 2.47 -11.22 -15.03
CA PHE A 251 1.37 -11.00 -14.09
C PHE A 251 0.50 -12.25 -13.89
N TYR A 252 0.01 -12.43 -12.66
CA TYR A 252 -0.93 -13.46 -12.21
C TYR A 252 -2.12 -13.57 -13.17
N ARG A 253 -2.52 -12.43 -13.73
CA ARG A 253 -3.35 -12.41 -14.93
C ARG A 253 -2.97 -11.26 -15.86
N HIS A 254 -2.67 -11.60 -17.10
CA HIS A 254 -2.40 -10.65 -18.19
C HIS A 254 -3.21 -11.03 -19.43
N ASP A 255 -4.14 -10.16 -19.84
CA ASP A 255 -5.02 -10.41 -21.00
C ASP A 255 -4.45 -9.82 -22.32
N GLY A 256 -3.19 -9.40 -22.34
CA GLY A 256 -2.49 -8.81 -23.49
C GLY A 256 -2.93 -7.37 -23.83
N TYR A 257 -2.12 -6.68 -24.64
CA TYR A 257 -2.36 -5.28 -25.03
C TYR A 257 -3.10 -5.09 -26.36
N ASP A 258 -3.29 -6.15 -27.15
CA ASP A 258 -3.87 -6.07 -28.49
C ASP A 258 -5.30 -5.53 -28.49
N GLY A 259 -5.55 -4.38 -29.13
CA GLY A 259 -6.88 -3.76 -29.18
C GLY A 259 -7.26 -2.99 -27.91
N VAL A 260 -6.31 -2.77 -26.99
CA VAL A 260 -6.48 -1.85 -25.86
C VAL A 260 -6.25 -0.41 -26.33
N ASN A 261 -7.20 0.49 -26.04
CA ASN A 261 -7.05 1.93 -26.28
C ASN A 261 -7.18 2.76 -24.98
N ARG A 262 -7.61 2.14 -23.88
CA ARG A 262 -7.84 2.80 -22.60
C ARG A 262 -7.24 2.00 -21.45
N TRP A 263 -6.73 2.73 -20.46
CA TRP A 263 -6.17 2.19 -19.23
C TRP A 263 -7.00 2.67 -18.05
N GLU A 264 -7.33 1.77 -17.14
CA GLU A 264 -8.09 2.04 -15.92
C GLU A 264 -7.34 1.49 -14.71
N TYR A 265 -6.92 2.39 -13.81
CA TYR A 265 -6.25 1.99 -12.57
C TYR A 265 -7.29 1.80 -11.47
N THR A 266 -7.42 0.57 -10.98
CA THR A 266 -8.37 0.21 -9.93
C THR A 266 -7.64 -0.05 -8.61
N THR A 267 -8.33 0.22 -7.49
CA THR A 267 -7.89 -0.20 -6.15
C THR A 267 -8.31 -1.64 -5.83
N THR A 268 -8.94 -2.36 -6.77
CA THR A 268 -9.27 -3.78 -6.62
C THR A 268 -7.99 -4.61 -6.65
N LEU A 269 -7.81 -5.43 -5.62
CA LEU A 269 -6.67 -6.34 -5.50
C LEU A 269 -6.88 -7.56 -6.40
N SER A 270 -5.80 -8.03 -7.02
CA SER A 270 -5.81 -9.27 -7.80
C SER A 270 -6.09 -10.48 -6.90
N GLU A 271 -6.36 -11.63 -7.52
CA GLU A 271 -6.45 -12.89 -6.80
C GLU A 271 -5.10 -13.28 -6.18
N GLY A 272 -4.00 -13.17 -6.95
CA GLY A 272 -2.64 -13.43 -6.47
C GLY A 272 -2.27 -12.63 -5.23
N VAL A 273 -2.56 -11.32 -5.20
CA VAL A 273 -2.29 -10.49 -4.00
C VAL A 273 -3.11 -10.95 -2.80
N ARG A 274 -4.39 -11.28 -3.00
CA ARG A 274 -5.26 -11.74 -1.90
C ARG A 274 -4.80 -13.07 -1.33
N GLU A 275 -4.38 -13.99 -2.18
CA GLU A 275 -3.81 -15.27 -1.77
C GLU A 275 -2.46 -15.12 -1.08
N GLY A 276 -1.55 -14.34 -1.66
CA GLY A 276 -0.22 -14.08 -1.10
C GLY A 276 -0.30 -13.46 0.30
N VAL A 277 -1.09 -12.41 0.48
CA VAL A 277 -1.25 -11.80 1.81
C VAL A 277 -1.93 -12.75 2.79
N ALA A 278 -2.92 -13.54 2.37
CA ALA A 278 -3.57 -14.51 3.26
C ALA A 278 -2.56 -15.54 3.81
N ARG A 279 -1.71 -16.11 2.95
CA ARG A 279 -0.63 -17.03 3.34
C ARG A 279 0.42 -16.34 4.21
N TYR A 280 0.74 -15.08 3.91
CA TYR A 280 1.66 -14.27 4.71
C TYR A 280 1.15 -14.10 6.15
N LEU A 281 -0.14 -13.79 6.31
CA LEU A 281 -0.76 -13.62 7.63
C LEU A 281 -0.66 -14.90 8.46
N GLU A 282 -1.01 -16.06 7.88
CA GLU A 282 -0.90 -17.36 8.57
C GLU A 282 0.54 -17.68 8.99
N ARG A 283 1.52 -17.40 8.11
CA ARG A 283 2.92 -17.82 8.32
C ARG A 283 3.68 -16.89 9.27
N TYR A 284 3.45 -15.58 9.17
CA TYR A 284 4.31 -14.58 9.81
C TYR A 284 3.63 -13.73 10.88
N LEU A 285 2.29 -13.68 10.88
CA LEU A 285 1.54 -12.78 11.77
C LEU A 285 0.50 -13.50 12.65
N ALA A 286 0.27 -14.79 12.46
CA ALA A 286 -0.63 -15.58 13.30
C ALA A 286 -0.15 -15.67 14.76
N THR A 287 -0.98 -15.30 15.71
CA THR A 287 -0.78 -15.37 17.16
C THR A 287 -1.77 -16.31 17.82
N ASP A 288 -1.32 -17.11 18.79
CA ASP A 288 -2.16 -18.01 19.59
C ASP A 288 -2.96 -17.29 20.69
#